data_AF-A0A818BZT7-F1
#
_entry.id   AF-A0A818BZT7-F1
#
_cell.length_a   1.000
_cell.length_b   1.000
_cell.length_c   1.000
_cell.angle_alpha   90.00
_cell.angle_beta   90.00
_cell.angle_gamma   90.00
#
_symmetry.space_group_name_H-M   'P 1'
#
loop_
_entity.id
_entity.type
_entity.pdbx_description
1 polymer ?
#
loop_
_entity_poly.entity_id
_entity_poly.type
_entity_poly.pdbx_seq_one_letter_code
_entity_poly.pdbx_strand_id
1 'polypeptide(L)'
;MAPLIGQRYRCLTCGNYDLCSACEKKGHEHRLELVPQPTEDDEDRSCVANISISLITNNYGNFNISDRYIVSYVSLNNFFVTMVEQSNITGVDVLLGSRLIPENIVRNQPDQLEGVLLQINGHKEAIPIEHRVADGHVSSITQNSSINLAWRSALVHVVYARAWLDETSTKEQQKLAKHITKQVEILQIMTGDCQLDAYMNEVDPNEPD
;
A
#
# COMPACT_ATOMS: atom_id res chain seq x y z
N MET A 1 -14.50 -9.37 -25.14
CA MET A 1 -13.18 -8.86 -25.58
C MET A 1 -12.29 -10.08 -25.75
N ALA A 2 -11.78 -10.34 -26.96
CA ALA A 2 -10.94 -11.52 -27.22
C ALA A 2 -9.47 -11.22 -26.88
N PRO A 3 -8.70 -12.21 -26.40
CA PRO A 3 -7.28 -12.03 -26.17
C PRO A 3 -6.55 -11.68 -27.48
N LEU A 4 -5.52 -10.82 -27.40
CA LEU A 4 -4.65 -10.51 -28.52
C LEU A 4 -3.73 -11.71 -28.78
N ILE A 5 -3.80 -12.29 -29.98
CA ILE A 5 -2.97 -13.42 -30.39
C ILE A 5 -1.84 -12.89 -31.28
N GLY A 6 -0.59 -13.24 -30.96
CA GLY A 6 0.62 -12.84 -31.70
C GLY A 6 1.29 -11.59 -31.16
N GLN A 7 2.03 -10.87 -32.02
CA GLN A 7 2.76 -9.67 -31.63
C GLN A 7 1.80 -8.57 -31.16
N ARG A 8 2.11 -7.98 -30.00
CA ARG A 8 1.38 -6.87 -29.39
C ARG A 8 2.07 -5.55 -29.71
N TYR A 9 1.29 -4.55 -30.11
CA TYR A 9 1.76 -3.20 -30.40
C TYR A 9 1.08 -2.23 -29.44
N ARG A 10 1.86 -1.42 -28.74
CA ARG A 10 1.37 -0.43 -27.78
C ARG A 10 1.47 0.97 -28.35
N CYS A 11 0.40 1.76 -28.21
CA CYS A 11 0.43 3.17 -28.54
C CYS A 11 1.21 3.97 -27.50
N LEU A 12 2.11 4.84 -27.95
CA LEU A 12 2.92 5.69 -27.05
C LEU A 12 2.20 6.96 -26.60
N THR A 13 1.08 7.30 -27.26
CA THR A 13 0.31 8.52 -26.98
C THR A 13 -1.00 8.21 -26.27
N CYS A 14 -1.73 7.20 -26.72
CA CYS A 14 -2.98 6.77 -26.09
C CYS A 14 -2.67 5.91 -24.86
N GLY A 15 -3.15 6.31 -23.69
CA GLY A 15 -3.07 5.49 -22.49
C GLY A 15 -3.83 4.17 -22.65
N ASN A 16 -3.18 3.04 -22.36
CA ASN A 16 -3.75 1.69 -22.41
C ASN A 16 -4.36 1.28 -23.76
N TYR A 17 -3.75 1.67 -24.88
CA TYR A 17 -4.21 1.28 -26.20
C TYR A 17 -3.23 0.31 -26.86
N ASP A 18 -3.65 -0.96 -26.97
CA ASP A 18 -2.88 -2.04 -27.59
C ASP A 18 -3.59 -2.62 -28.81
N LEU A 19 -2.81 -2.99 -29.82
CA LEU A 19 -3.28 -3.62 -31.04
C LEU A 19 -2.56 -4.96 -31.26
N CYS A 20 -3.27 -5.93 -31.83
CA CYS A 20 -2.62 -7.10 -32.43
C CYS A 20 -2.03 -6.73 -33.79
N SER A 21 -1.19 -7.62 -34.34
CA SER A 21 -0.54 -7.42 -35.65
C SER A 21 -1.52 -7.24 -36.81
N ALA A 22 -2.75 -7.76 -36.70
CA ALA A 22 -3.78 -7.56 -37.73
C ALA A 22 -4.45 -6.18 -37.63
N CYS A 23 -4.57 -5.62 -36.42
CA CYS A 23 -5.15 -4.30 -36.21
C CYS A 23 -4.13 -3.19 -36.41
N GLU A 24 -2.85 -3.43 -36.09
CA GLU A 24 -1.76 -2.50 -36.38
C GLU A 24 -1.68 -2.16 -37.88
N LYS A 25 -1.79 -3.17 -38.75
CA LYS A 25 -1.81 -2.99 -40.22
C LYS A 25 -2.97 -2.12 -40.75
N LYS A 26 -4.04 -1.95 -39.97
CA LYS A 26 -5.17 -1.09 -40.35
C LYS A 26 -4.90 0.39 -40.07
N GLY A 27 -3.79 0.69 -39.40
CA GLY A 27 -3.36 2.03 -39.05
C GLY A 27 -3.97 2.52 -37.73
N HIS A 28 -3.18 3.31 -37.01
CA HIS A 28 -3.59 4.10 -35.86
C HIS A 28 -2.91 5.47 -35.98
N GLU A 29 -3.59 6.53 -35.55
CA GLU A 29 -3.17 7.92 -35.77
C GLU A 29 -1.85 8.28 -35.05
N HIS A 30 -1.52 7.55 -33.98
CA HIS A 30 -0.31 7.73 -33.19
C HIS A 30 0.74 6.65 -33.45
N ARG A 31 1.98 6.95 -33.08
CA ARG A 31 3.10 6.01 -33.14
C ARG A 31 2.85 4.80 -32.24
N LEU A 32 2.91 3.63 -32.85
CA LEU A 32 2.86 2.33 -32.18
C LEU A 32 4.29 1.79 -31.98
N GLU A 33 4.51 1.08 -30.88
CA GLU A 33 5.75 0.37 -30.57
C GLU A 33 5.46 -1.12 -30.43
N LEU A 34 6.28 -1.97 -31.06
CA LEU A 34 6.20 -3.41 -30.86
C LEU A 34 6.63 -3.73 -29.42
N VAL A 35 5.75 -4.36 -28.67
CA VAL A 35 6.08 -4.89 -27.34
C VAL A 35 6.93 -6.14 -27.56
N PRO A 36 8.19 -6.16 -27.06
CA PRO A 36 9.07 -7.31 -27.20
C PRO A 36 8.40 -8.56 -26.63
N GLN A 37 8.55 -9.69 -27.31
CA GLN A 37 8.24 -10.98 -26.71
C GLN A 37 9.31 -11.30 -25.67
N PRO A 38 8.98 -12.07 -24.61
CA PRO A 38 9.98 -12.57 -23.67
C PRO A 38 11.10 -13.29 -24.43
N THR A 39 12.36 -13.08 -24.02
CA THR A 39 13.51 -13.80 -24.55
C THR A 39 13.68 -15.15 -23.83
N GLU A 40 14.48 -16.08 -24.38
CA GLU A 40 14.83 -17.34 -23.69
C GLU A 40 15.43 -17.06 -22.29
N ASP A 41 16.26 -16.01 -22.16
CA ASP A 41 16.80 -15.57 -20.86
C ASP A 41 15.70 -15.11 -19.87
N ASP A 42 14.60 -14.53 -20.38
CA ASP A 42 13.46 -14.13 -19.55
C ASP A 42 12.62 -15.35 -19.10
N GLU A 43 12.52 -16.39 -19.94
CA GLU A 43 11.88 -17.66 -19.57
C GLU A 43 12.69 -18.41 -18.51
N ASP A 44 14.02 -18.44 -18.64
CA ASP A 44 14.92 -19.00 -17.62
C ASP A 44 14.83 -18.24 -16.29
N ARG A 45 14.77 -16.90 -16.33
CA ARG A 45 14.52 -16.08 -15.13
C ARG A 45 13.17 -16.38 -14.49
N SER A 46 12.13 -16.60 -15.30
CA SER A 46 10.81 -17.02 -14.80
C SER A 46 10.87 -18.39 -14.12
N CYS A 47 11.60 -19.34 -14.70
CA CYS A 47 11.84 -20.66 -14.10
C CYS A 47 12.55 -20.56 -12.74
N VAL A 48 13.62 -19.78 -12.66
CA VAL A 48 14.39 -19.55 -11.42
C VAL A 48 13.53 -18.86 -10.36
N ALA A 49 12.69 -17.89 -10.74
CA ALA A 49 11.75 -17.25 -9.84
C ALA A 49 10.73 -18.25 -9.27
N ASN A 50 10.14 -19.11 -10.11
CA ASN A 50 9.19 -20.13 -9.69
C ASN A 50 9.81 -21.17 -8.73
N ILE A 51 11.04 -21.61 -8.99
CA ILE A 51 11.78 -22.51 -8.09
C ILE A 51 12.01 -21.83 -6.75
N SER A 52 12.46 -20.57 -6.74
CA SER A 52 12.69 -19.80 -5.51
C SER A 52 11.41 -19.61 -4.69
N ILE A 53 10.30 -19.26 -5.36
CA ILE A 53 8.95 -19.17 -4.77
C ILE A 53 8.57 -20.48 -4.09
N SER A 54 8.73 -21.62 -4.78
CA SER A 54 8.39 -22.94 -4.23
C SER A 54 9.26 -23.33 -3.03
N LEU A 55 10.55 -22.96 -3.03
CA LEU A 55 11.46 -23.21 -1.91
C LEU A 55 11.07 -22.38 -0.68
N ILE A 56 10.62 -21.14 -0.88
CA ILE A 56 10.18 -20.27 0.21
C ILE A 56 8.85 -20.77 0.78
N THR A 57 7.85 -21.06 -0.05
CA THR A 57 6.52 -21.46 0.44
C THR A 57 6.49 -22.83 1.10
N ASN A 58 7.34 -23.77 0.67
CA ASN A 58 7.41 -25.10 1.28
C ASN A 58 8.16 -25.13 2.62
N ASN A 59 9.08 -24.18 2.86
CA ASN A 59 9.88 -24.15 4.09
C ASN A 59 9.31 -23.22 5.17
N TYR A 60 8.40 -22.29 4.82
CA TYR A 60 7.82 -21.33 5.76
C TYR A 60 6.29 -21.39 5.75
N GLY A 61 5.70 -22.06 6.75
CA GLY A 61 4.25 -22.24 6.87
C GLY A 61 3.43 -20.98 7.22
N ASN A 62 4.10 -19.86 7.47
CA ASN A 62 3.49 -18.55 7.74
C ASN A 62 3.62 -17.58 6.56
N PHE A 63 4.11 -18.06 5.40
CA PHE A 63 4.30 -17.24 4.21
C PHE A 63 3.27 -17.61 3.14
N ASN A 64 2.50 -16.64 2.65
CA ASN A 64 1.52 -16.83 1.58
C ASN A 64 1.92 -15.99 0.38
N ILE A 65 2.17 -16.64 -0.76
CA ILE A 65 2.42 -15.96 -2.04
C ILE A 65 1.11 -15.93 -2.81
N SER A 66 0.71 -14.75 -3.26
CA SER A 66 -0.45 -14.56 -4.12
C SER A 66 -0.05 -13.82 -5.39
N ASP A 67 -0.46 -14.33 -6.54
CA ASP A 67 -0.32 -13.61 -7.81
C ASP A 67 -1.28 -12.43 -7.83
N ARG A 68 -0.75 -11.24 -8.13
CA ARG A 68 -1.54 -10.02 -8.34
C ARG A 68 -1.41 -9.62 -9.80
N TYR A 69 -2.52 -9.64 -10.53
CA TYR A 69 -2.56 -9.16 -11.91
C TYR A 69 -2.59 -7.63 -11.93
N ILE A 70 -1.84 -7.05 -12.87
CA ILE A 70 -1.98 -5.62 -13.18
C ILE A 70 -3.31 -5.47 -13.94
N VAL A 71 -4.26 -4.79 -13.31
CA VAL A 71 -5.57 -4.48 -13.91
C VAL A 71 -5.57 -3.02 -14.36
N SER A 72 -5.76 -2.81 -15.66
CA SER A 72 -5.93 -1.48 -16.24
C SER A 72 -7.41 -1.08 -16.23
N TYR A 73 -7.70 0.15 -15.83
CA TYR A 73 -9.03 0.73 -15.84
C TYR A 73 -9.15 1.78 -16.95
N VAL A 74 -10.34 1.88 -17.55
CA VAL A 74 -10.60 2.78 -18.69
C VAL A 74 -10.72 4.25 -18.28
N SER A 75 -10.97 4.52 -17.00
CA SER A 75 -11.05 5.86 -16.42
C SER A 75 -10.87 5.82 -14.91
N LEU A 76 -10.60 6.97 -14.30
CA LEU A 76 -10.54 7.11 -12.83
C LEU A 76 -11.88 6.72 -12.18
N ASN A 77 -13.01 7.08 -12.80
CA ASN A 77 -14.33 6.70 -12.28
C ASN A 77 -14.54 5.18 -12.29
N ASN A 78 -14.13 4.51 -13.38
CA ASN A 78 -14.24 3.05 -13.45
C ASN A 78 -13.34 2.37 -12.40
N PHE A 79 -12.13 2.88 -12.16
CA PHE A 79 -11.29 2.45 -11.05
C PHE A 79 -11.98 2.64 -9.70
N PHE A 80 -12.50 3.85 -9.43
CA PHE A 80 -13.11 4.20 -8.16
C PHE A 80 -14.30 3.30 -7.83
N VAL A 81 -15.26 3.17 -8.75
CA VAL A 81 -16.45 2.31 -8.57
C VAL A 81 -16.05 0.84 -8.36
N THR A 82 -15.01 0.36 -9.05
CA THR A 82 -14.62 -1.06 -8.97
C THR A 82 -13.83 -1.40 -7.71
N MET A 83 -12.91 -0.51 -7.31
CA MET A 83 -11.90 -0.80 -6.28
C MET A 83 -12.11 -0.07 -4.96
N VAL A 84 -12.79 1.09 -4.97
CA VAL A 84 -12.84 2.01 -3.82
C VAL A 84 -14.25 2.17 -3.27
N GLU A 85 -15.28 2.23 -4.12
CA GLU A 85 -16.67 2.44 -3.70
C GLU A 85 -17.25 1.27 -2.88
N GLN A 86 -16.58 0.12 -2.86
CA GLN A 86 -17.02 -1.00 -2.05
C GLN A 86 -17.04 -0.61 -0.56
N SER A 87 -18.24 -0.57 0.02
CA SER A 87 -18.41 -0.28 1.44
C SER A 87 -17.89 -1.43 2.29
N ASN A 88 -17.03 -1.09 3.25
CA ASN A 88 -16.65 -2.01 4.31
C ASN A 88 -17.69 -2.03 5.44
N ILE A 89 -17.56 -3.02 6.32
CA ILE A 89 -18.38 -3.12 7.53
C ILE A 89 -18.05 -1.94 8.45
N THR A 90 -19.09 -1.27 8.96
CA THR A 90 -18.99 -0.18 9.94
C THR A 90 -19.87 -0.49 11.16
N GLY A 91 -19.82 0.37 12.19
CA GLY A 91 -20.65 0.22 13.40
C GLY A 91 -20.02 -0.61 14.51
N VAL A 92 -18.70 -0.81 14.46
CA VAL A 92 -17.94 -1.43 15.56
C VAL A 92 -17.11 -0.34 16.24
N ASP A 93 -17.01 -0.41 17.56
CA ASP A 93 -16.10 0.43 18.32
C ASP A 93 -14.65 0.12 17.91
N VAL A 94 -13.93 1.16 17.48
CA VAL A 94 -12.52 1.06 17.09
C VAL A 94 -11.71 2.15 17.77
N LEU A 95 -10.54 1.76 18.26
CA LEU A 95 -9.50 2.69 18.66
C LEU A 95 -8.36 2.60 17.64
N LEU A 96 -7.94 3.77 17.19
CA LEU A 96 -6.90 3.93 16.18
C LEU A 96 -5.69 4.60 16.82
N GLY A 97 -4.55 4.44 16.18
CA GLY A 97 -3.35 5.23 16.44
C GLY A 97 -2.51 5.24 15.18
N SER A 98 -1.81 6.33 14.88
CA SER A 98 -1.10 6.42 13.61
C SER A 98 0.16 7.25 13.63
N ARG A 99 1.00 7.00 12.63
CA ARG A 99 2.20 7.79 12.30
C ARG A 99 2.36 7.95 10.81
N LEU A 100 2.78 9.15 10.41
CA LEU A 100 3.19 9.53 9.05
C LEU A 100 4.68 9.23 8.93
N ILE A 101 5.03 8.15 8.23
CA ILE A 101 6.39 7.69 8.08
C ILE A 101 7.08 8.43 6.92
N PRO A 102 8.20 9.13 7.17
CA PRO A 102 8.95 9.86 6.16
C PRO A 102 9.49 8.98 5.02
N GLU A 103 9.49 9.52 3.80
CA GLU A 103 9.99 8.89 2.59
C GLU A 103 11.46 8.43 2.74
N ASN A 104 12.31 9.27 3.32
CA ASN A 104 13.73 8.95 3.50
C ASN A 104 13.94 7.71 4.39
N ILE A 105 13.04 7.46 5.34
CA ILE A 105 13.09 6.30 6.23
C ILE A 105 12.60 5.07 5.49
N VAL A 106 11.47 5.16 4.78
CA VAL A 106 10.95 4.06 3.96
C VAL A 106 11.95 3.62 2.88
N ARG A 107 12.64 4.56 2.23
CA ARG A 107 13.57 4.25 1.13
C ARG A 107 14.96 3.86 1.57
N ASN A 108 15.50 4.47 2.64
CA ASN A 108 16.90 4.31 3.01
C ASN A 108 17.10 3.49 4.28
N GLN A 109 16.05 3.20 5.06
CA GLN A 109 16.11 2.42 6.29
C GLN A 109 15.04 1.29 6.32
N PRO A 110 14.96 0.46 5.26
CA PRO A 110 13.92 -0.57 5.16
C PRO A 110 13.99 -1.61 6.28
N ASP A 111 15.19 -2.00 6.73
CA ASP A 111 15.37 -2.98 7.81
C ASP A 111 14.82 -2.47 9.16
N GLN A 112 14.97 -1.17 9.43
CA GLN A 112 14.42 -0.55 10.63
C GLN A 112 12.89 -0.53 10.57
N LEU A 113 12.34 -0.17 9.40
CA LEU A 113 10.91 -0.16 9.17
C LEU A 113 10.31 -1.56 9.30
N GLU A 114 10.95 -2.57 8.69
CA GLU A 114 10.54 -3.97 8.83
C GLU A 114 10.55 -4.41 10.29
N GLY A 115 11.63 -4.10 11.03
CA GLY A 115 11.73 -4.44 12.45
C GLY A 115 10.59 -3.86 13.28
N VAL A 116 10.21 -2.60 13.05
CA VAL A 116 9.09 -1.97 13.73
C VAL A 116 7.75 -2.58 13.30
N LEU A 117 7.53 -2.79 12.01
CA LEU A 117 6.29 -3.40 11.50
C LEU A 117 6.10 -4.83 12.03
N LEU A 118 7.16 -5.62 12.13
CA LEU A 118 7.12 -6.96 12.72
C LEU A 118 6.84 -6.92 14.22
N GLN A 119 7.41 -5.95 14.95
CA GLN A 119 7.14 -5.78 16.38
C GLN A 119 5.67 -5.46 16.67
N ILE A 120 5.07 -4.56 15.90
CA ILE A 120 3.66 -4.19 16.09
C ILE A 120 2.68 -5.26 15.57
N ASN A 121 3.06 -6.01 14.52
CA ASN A 121 2.22 -7.05 13.91
C ASN A 121 2.17 -8.38 14.70
N GLY A 122 2.88 -8.49 15.82
CA GLY A 122 3.02 -9.72 16.61
C GLY A 122 1.75 -10.25 17.29
N HIS A 123 0.58 -9.63 17.10
CA HIS A 123 -0.66 -10.00 17.78
C HIS A 123 -1.80 -10.26 16.80
N LYS A 124 -2.35 -11.48 16.82
CA LYS A 124 -3.39 -12.01 15.91
C LYS A 124 -4.68 -11.18 15.74
N GLU A 125 -4.88 -10.15 16.55
CA GLU A 125 -6.15 -9.40 16.63
C GLU A 125 -5.97 -7.92 16.22
N ALA A 126 -4.79 -7.51 15.75
CA ALA A 126 -4.47 -6.12 15.43
C ALA A 126 -3.98 -6.06 14.00
N ILE A 127 -4.38 -5.00 13.33
CA ILE A 127 -4.09 -4.84 11.91
C ILE A 127 -3.32 -3.53 11.77
N PRO A 128 -2.00 -3.57 11.52
CA PRO A 128 -1.33 -2.43 10.93
C PRO A 128 -1.85 -2.26 9.50
N ILE A 129 -2.41 -1.09 9.22
CA ILE A 129 -2.92 -0.70 7.91
C ILE A 129 -1.94 0.30 7.32
N GLU A 130 -1.49 0.05 6.10
CA GLU A 130 -0.56 0.90 5.38
C GLU A 130 -1.30 1.69 4.29
N HIS A 131 -1.29 3.01 4.38
CA HIS A 131 -1.83 3.91 3.36
C HIS A 131 -0.69 4.61 2.62
N ARG A 132 -0.60 4.40 1.29
CA ARG A 132 0.31 5.15 0.40
C ARG A 132 -0.40 6.36 -0.18
N VAL A 133 -0.51 7.40 0.63
CA VAL A 133 -1.37 8.57 0.37
C VAL A 133 -0.64 9.92 0.37
N ALA A 134 0.67 9.91 0.60
CA ALA A 134 1.51 11.11 0.62
C ALA A 134 2.49 11.15 -0.58
N ASP A 135 3.49 12.03 -0.53
CA ASP A 135 4.42 12.33 -1.63
C ASP A 135 3.75 12.98 -2.88
N GLY A 136 4.49 13.13 -3.98
CA GLY A 136 4.03 13.68 -5.26
C GLY A 136 3.50 15.10 -5.13
N HIS A 137 2.19 15.26 -5.35
CA HIS A 137 1.57 16.58 -5.21
C HIS A 137 1.48 17.03 -3.75
N VAL A 138 1.38 16.10 -2.79
CA VAL A 138 1.31 16.41 -1.36
C VAL A 138 2.63 16.99 -0.87
N SER A 139 3.78 16.49 -1.35
CA SER A 139 5.10 16.98 -0.96
C SER A 139 5.51 18.28 -1.68
N SER A 140 4.98 18.53 -2.89
CA SER A 140 5.43 19.65 -3.75
C SER A 140 4.66 20.98 -3.58
N ILE A 141 3.53 21.01 -2.86
CA ILE A 141 2.77 22.25 -2.64
C ILE A 141 3.52 23.19 -1.69
N THR A 142 3.78 24.41 -2.15
CA THR A 142 4.43 25.48 -1.38
C THR A 142 3.45 26.52 -0.83
N GLN A 143 2.15 26.37 -1.11
CA GLN A 143 1.11 27.26 -0.60
C GLN A 143 0.97 27.11 0.91
N ASN A 144 0.79 28.23 1.60
CA ASN A 144 0.59 28.24 3.03
C ASN A 144 -0.76 27.59 3.39
N SER A 145 -0.76 26.59 4.27
CA SER A 145 -1.95 25.93 4.75
C SER A 145 -1.75 25.44 6.19
N SER A 146 -2.84 25.10 6.86
CA SER A 146 -2.81 24.53 8.22
C SER A 146 -2.53 23.02 8.22
N ILE A 147 -2.10 22.44 7.10
CA ILE A 147 -1.77 21.02 7.03
C ILE A 147 -0.47 20.78 7.78
N ASN A 148 -0.46 19.78 8.66
CA ASN A 148 0.73 19.36 9.40
C ASN A 148 1.91 19.12 8.44
N LEU A 149 3.07 19.69 8.75
CA LEU A 149 4.28 19.61 7.93
C LEU A 149 4.80 18.18 7.74
N ALA A 150 4.47 17.25 8.64
CA ALA A 150 4.82 15.83 8.49
C ALA A 150 4.30 15.24 7.16
N TRP A 151 3.17 15.73 6.64
CA TRP A 151 2.64 15.33 5.32
C TRP A 151 3.57 15.66 4.16
N ARG A 152 4.48 16.65 4.31
CA ARG A 152 5.41 17.06 3.24
C ARG A 152 6.56 16.09 3.06
N SER A 153 6.94 15.36 4.10
CA SER A 153 8.00 14.36 4.07
C SER A 153 7.48 12.93 4.07
N ALA A 154 6.22 12.70 4.44
CA ALA A 154 5.64 11.36 4.50
C ALA A 154 5.56 10.69 3.13
N LEU A 155 5.81 9.38 3.09
CA LEU A 155 5.45 8.51 1.96
C LEU A 155 4.32 7.56 2.35
N VAL A 156 4.31 7.13 3.60
CA VAL A 156 3.40 6.11 4.12
C VAL A 156 2.74 6.63 5.38
N HIS A 157 1.43 6.43 5.49
CA HIS A 157 0.67 6.61 6.72
C HIS A 157 0.35 5.23 7.28
N VAL A 158 0.85 4.92 8.48
CA VAL A 158 0.61 3.65 9.16
C VAL A 158 -0.41 3.87 10.26
N VAL A 159 -1.48 3.07 10.23
CA VAL A 159 -2.54 3.07 11.24
C VAL A 159 -2.51 1.74 11.96
N TYR A 160 -2.54 1.77 13.28
CA TYR A 160 -2.73 0.61 14.12
C TYR A 160 -4.15 0.64 14.67
N ALA A 161 -4.94 -0.38 14.34
CA ALA A 161 -6.35 -0.44 14.70
C ALA A 161 -6.65 -1.64 15.62
N ARG A 162 -7.46 -1.39 16.66
CA ARG A 162 -8.12 -2.43 17.45
C ARG A 162 -9.60 -2.13 17.57
N ALA A 163 -10.41 -3.13 17.30
CA ALA A 163 -11.83 -3.10 17.57
C ALA A 163 -12.16 -3.93 18.82
N TRP A 164 -13.31 -3.67 19.42
CA TRP A 164 -13.89 -4.53 20.45
C TRP A 164 -15.40 -4.65 20.28
N LEU A 165 -15.99 -5.64 20.96
CA LEU A 165 -17.43 -5.87 20.97
C LEU A 165 -18.10 -5.05 22.08
N ASP A 166 -19.37 -4.70 21.92
CA ASP A 166 -20.14 -3.87 22.86
C ASP A 166 -20.15 -4.44 24.31
N GLU A 167 -20.10 -5.76 24.45
CA GLU A 167 -20.04 -6.47 25.73
C GLU A 167 -18.66 -6.43 26.42
N THR A 168 -17.64 -5.84 25.79
CA THR A 168 -16.29 -5.77 26.34
C THR A 168 -16.26 -4.91 27.60
N SER A 169 -15.76 -5.46 28.71
CA SER A 169 -15.70 -4.70 29.97
C SER A 169 -14.78 -3.48 29.88
N THR A 170 -15.09 -2.42 30.63
CA THR A 170 -14.27 -1.21 30.72
C THR A 170 -12.80 -1.50 31.09
N LYS A 171 -12.55 -2.51 31.92
CA LYS A 171 -11.18 -2.91 32.29
C LYS A 171 -10.40 -3.45 31.09
N GLU A 172 -11.05 -4.23 30.23
CA GLU A 172 -10.42 -4.72 29.01
C GLU A 172 -10.27 -3.61 27.97
N GLN A 173 -11.27 -2.72 27.81
CA GLN A 173 -11.15 -1.52 26.96
C GLN A 173 -9.95 -0.65 27.36
N GLN A 174 -9.74 -0.42 28.66
CA GLN A 174 -8.58 0.34 29.17
C GLN A 174 -7.24 -0.36 28.90
N LYS A 175 -7.20 -1.70 28.93
CA LYS A 175 -5.99 -2.45 28.56
C LYS A 175 -5.72 -2.33 27.06
N LEU A 176 -6.76 -2.39 26.23
CA LEU A 176 -6.64 -2.20 24.78
C LEU A 176 -6.14 -0.80 24.45
N ALA A 177 -6.68 0.25 25.10
CA ALA A 177 -6.21 1.62 24.95
C ALA A 177 -4.73 1.76 25.26
N LYS A 178 -4.30 1.31 26.46
CA LYS A 178 -2.88 1.32 26.85
C LYS A 178 -1.99 0.52 25.89
N HIS A 179 -2.52 -0.57 25.34
CA HIS A 179 -1.78 -1.37 24.37
C HIS A 179 -1.59 -0.62 23.05
N ILE A 180 -2.62 0.06 22.54
CA ILE A 180 -2.51 0.89 21.32
C ILE A 180 -1.50 2.00 21.52
N THR A 181 -1.59 2.76 22.61
CA THR A 181 -0.62 3.84 22.91
C THR A 181 0.81 3.32 22.86
N LYS A 182 1.07 2.15 23.45
CA LYS A 182 2.39 1.50 23.38
C LYS A 182 2.82 1.08 21.97
N GLN A 183 1.90 0.65 21.10
CA GLN A 183 2.26 0.33 19.71
C GLN A 183 2.57 1.59 18.90
N VAL A 184 1.87 2.67 19.19
CA VAL A 184 2.10 3.97 18.57
C VAL A 184 3.45 4.56 19.03
N GLU A 185 3.82 4.41 20.30
CA GLU A 185 5.17 4.74 20.80
C GLU A 185 6.27 3.98 20.04
N ILE A 186 6.04 2.70 19.70
CA ILE A 186 6.98 1.92 18.89
C ILE A 186 7.06 2.51 17.47
N LEU A 187 5.94 2.90 16.87
CA LEU A 187 5.93 3.55 15.55
C LEU A 187 6.68 4.88 15.56
N GLN A 188 6.65 5.63 16.66
CA GLN A 188 7.33 6.92 16.79
C GLN A 188 8.87 6.82 16.73
N ILE A 189 9.44 5.65 17.04
CA ILE A 189 10.87 5.36 16.84
C ILE A 189 11.27 5.61 15.38
N MET A 190 10.33 5.44 14.45
CA MET A 190 10.54 5.62 13.01
C MET A 190 10.46 7.07 12.54
N THR A 191 10.16 8.04 13.41
CA THR A 191 9.84 9.41 12.94
C THR A 191 10.58 10.51 13.70
N GLY A 192 11.26 10.13 14.79
CA GLY A 192 12.17 11.00 15.53
C GLY A 192 11.46 11.93 16.52
N ASP A 193 12.20 12.38 17.54
CA ASP A 193 11.66 12.95 18.79
C ASP A 193 11.02 14.35 18.66
N CYS A 194 10.83 14.93 17.47
CA CYS A 194 10.52 16.37 17.31
C CYS A 194 9.37 16.72 16.35
N GLN A 195 8.69 15.75 15.73
CA GLN A 195 7.58 16.04 14.83
C GLN A 195 6.30 15.39 15.34
N LEU A 196 5.26 16.22 15.58
CA LEU A 196 3.88 15.74 15.62
C LEU A 196 3.56 15.22 14.23
N ASP A 197 3.43 13.91 14.12
CA ASP A 197 3.45 13.18 12.87
C ASP A 197 2.30 12.16 12.81
N ALA A 198 1.36 12.24 13.74
CA ALA A 198 0.08 11.57 13.65
C ALA A 198 -0.88 12.30 12.71
N TYR A 199 -1.79 11.53 12.11
CA TYR A 199 -2.94 12.09 11.40
C TYR A 199 -4.12 12.21 12.36
N MET A 200 -4.53 13.44 12.67
CA MET A 200 -5.54 13.73 13.70
C MET A 200 -6.88 13.00 13.54
N ASN A 201 -7.29 12.62 12.33
CA ASN A 201 -8.54 11.88 12.13
C ASN A 201 -8.42 10.37 12.43
N GLU A 202 -7.20 9.86 12.57
CA GLU A 202 -6.89 8.44 12.82
C GLU A 202 -5.78 8.32 13.90
N VAL A 203 -5.84 9.19 14.91
CA VAL A 203 -4.86 9.28 16.01
C VAL A 203 -5.34 8.52 17.24
N ASP A 204 -4.41 8.16 18.14
CA ASP A 204 -4.78 7.65 19.45
C ASP A 204 -5.12 8.83 20.38
N PRO A 205 -6.38 8.97 20.82
CA PRO A 205 -6.79 10.08 21.69
C PRO A 205 -6.19 9.99 23.10
N ASN A 206 -5.52 8.89 23.44
CA ASN A 206 -4.88 8.69 24.74
C ASN A 206 -3.38 9.06 24.74
N GLU A 207 -2.82 9.47 23.60
CA GLU A 207 -1.46 9.98 23.55
C GLU A 207 -1.35 11.26 24.39
N PRO A 208 -0.25 11.43 25.14
CA PRO A 208 -0.08 12.60 25.98
C PRO A 208 0.15 13.89 25.18
N ASP A 209 0.65 13.77 23.94
CA ASP A 209 1.10 14.86 23.06
C ASP A 209 0.43 14.80 21.68
#